data_AF-A0A7Y0ADV3-F1
#
_entry.id   AF-A0A7Y0ADV3-F1
#
_cell.length_a   1.000
_cell.length_b   1.000
_cell.length_c   1.000
_cell.angle_alpha   90.00
_cell.angle_beta   90.00
_cell.angle_gamma   90.00
#
_symmetry.space_group_name_H-M   'P 1'
#
loop_
_entity.id
_entity.type
_entity.pdbx_description
1 polymer ?
#
loop_
_entity_poly.entity_id
_entity_poly.type
_entity_poly.pdbx_seq_one_letter_code
_entity_poly.pdbx_strand_id
1 'polypeptide(L)'
;MLSTRVASCLLVFAHVLAGPLSGAACRATTQHPAQPRPATARIKLGRCDQQVIYNLPAQRFDETAIAIAHATGCFIRYTDKSLVNVPVQPVRGRLTRRQALRVALRGTALRIVRETPDLMEVKRVAKPR
;
A
#
# COMPACT_ATOMS: atom_id res chain seq x y z
N MET A 1 40.23 -13.13 -18.29
CA MET A 1 40.78 -12.17 -17.32
C MET A 1 40.48 -12.69 -15.93
N LEU A 2 41.55 -12.88 -15.17
CA LEU A 2 41.67 -13.61 -13.91
C LEU A 2 41.82 -12.59 -12.77
N SER A 3 41.05 -12.71 -11.68
CA SER A 3 41.39 -12.23 -10.32
C SER A 3 40.20 -12.51 -9.39
N THR A 4 40.16 -13.61 -8.60
CA THR A 4 40.75 -13.73 -7.24
C THR A 4 40.65 -12.44 -6.44
N ARG A 5 40.00 -12.41 -5.26
CA ARG A 5 40.55 -12.98 -4.02
C ARG A 5 39.49 -13.52 -3.06
N VAL A 6 39.60 -14.82 -2.81
CA VAL A 6 39.23 -15.49 -1.55
C VAL A 6 40.20 -14.99 -0.47
N ALA A 7 39.69 -14.46 0.64
CA ALA A 7 40.51 -14.15 1.81
C ALA A 7 40.47 -15.34 2.76
N SER A 8 41.61 -16.01 2.79
CA SER A 8 41.91 -17.23 3.53
C SER A 8 42.15 -16.96 5.02
N CYS A 9 41.96 -18.02 5.81
CA CYS A 9 42.24 -18.17 7.23
C CYS A 9 43.59 -17.61 7.69
N LEU A 10 43.67 -17.21 8.97
CA LEU A 10 44.79 -17.61 9.83
C LEU A 10 44.35 -17.63 11.31
N LEU A 11 44.66 -18.77 11.92
CA LEU A 11 44.45 -19.20 13.29
C LEU A 11 45.26 -18.39 14.30
N VAL A 12 44.76 -18.24 15.53
CA VAL A 12 45.57 -18.46 16.74
C VAL A 12 44.72 -19.16 17.79
N PHE A 13 44.97 -20.46 17.99
CA PHE A 13 44.62 -21.20 19.20
C PHE A 13 45.73 -20.99 20.22
N ALA A 14 45.40 -20.57 21.44
CA ALA A 14 46.28 -20.71 22.61
C ALA A 14 45.44 -20.90 23.88
N HIS A 15 45.61 -22.05 24.53
CA HIS A 15 45.01 -22.45 25.80
C HIS A 15 45.64 -21.71 27.00
N VAL A 16 44.84 -21.31 28.00
CA VAL A 16 45.22 -21.32 29.44
C VAL A 16 43.97 -21.54 30.33
N LEU A 17 44.21 -22.24 31.44
CA LEU A 17 43.34 -22.87 32.43
C LEU A 17 42.48 -21.96 33.35
N ALA A 18 41.39 -22.59 33.84
CA ALA A 18 40.83 -22.57 35.21
C ALA A 18 40.30 -21.27 35.87
N GLY A 19 39.01 -21.31 36.29
CA GLY A 19 38.46 -20.42 37.32
C GLY A 19 36.91 -20.36 37.35
N PRO A 20 36.22 -20.42 38.51
CA PRO A 20 34.81 -20.84 38.61
C PRO A 20 33.76 -19.72 38.71
N LEU A 21 32.49 -20.13 38.50
CA LEU A 21 31.22 -19.61 39.05
C LEU A 21 31.00 -18.08 39.07
N SER A 22 30.15 -17.59 38.16
CA SER A 22 29.16 -16.55 38.50
C SER A 22 28.07 -16.47 37.44
N GLY A 23 26.83 -16.54 37.91
CA GLY A 23 25.65 -16.53 37.08
C GLY A 23 25.41 -15.18 36.40
N ALA A 24 24.89 -15.26 35.19
CA ALA A 24 24.01 -14.23 34.64
C ALA A 24 23.14 -14.91 33.59
N ALA A 25 21.88 -15.13 33.92
CA ALA A 25 20.87 -15.54 32.96
C ALA A 25 20.67 -14.41 31.94
N CYS A 26 21.37 -14.49 30.81
CA CYS A 26 21.10 -13.62 29.68
C CYS A 26 19.74 -14.02 29.10
N ARG A 27 18.69 -13.29 29.51
CA ARG A 27 17.42 -13.23 28.78
C ARG A 27 17.74 -12.72 27.38
N ALA A 28 17.82 -13.63 26.42
CA ALA A 28 17.84 -13.28 25.01
C ALA A 28 16.49 -12.66 24.67
N THR A 29 16.40 -11.33 24.74
CA THR A 29 15.27 -10.59 24.18
C THR A 29 15.33 -10.84 22.67
N THR A 30 14.44 -11.69 22.16
CA THR A 30 14.20 -11.82 20.73
C THR A 30 13.71 -10.48 20.23
N GLN A 31 14.63 -9.64 19.75
CA GLN A 31 14.30 -8.42 19.03
C GLN A 31 13.68 -8.86 17.71
N HIS A 32 12.36 -8.85 17.66
CA HIS A 32 11.59 -8.94 16.43
C HIS A 32 12.13 -7.85 15.49
N PRO A 33 12.64 -8.19 14.29
CA PRO A 33 13.06 -7.17 13.34
C PRO A 33 11.84 -6.30 13.05
N ALA A 34 11.97 -5.00 13.33
CA ALA A 34 10.96 -4.01 12.99
C ALA A 34 10.73 -4.11 11.48
N GLN A 35 9.55 -4.58 11.08
CA GLN A 35 9.21 -4.68 9.67
C GLN A 35 9.38 -3.29 9.03
N PRO A 36 10.07 -3.19 7.87
CA PRO A 36 10.18 -1.92 7.17
C PRO A 36 8.78 -1.39 6.88
N ARG A 37 8.44 -0.25 7.47
CA ARG A 37 7.19 0.46 7.17
C ARG A 37 7.19 0.73 5.66
N PRO A 38 6.13 0.38 4.93
CA PRO A 38 6.08 0.64 3.50
C PRO A 38 6.29 2.13 3.29
N ALA A 39 7.36 2.48 2.58
CA ALA A 39 7.62 3.85 2.18
C ALA A 39 6.40 4.32 1.39
N THR A 40 5.78 5.43 1.82
CA THR A 40 4.69 6.06 1.08
C THR A 40 5.26 6.47 -0.27
N ALA A 41 4.99 5.68 -1.31
CA ALA A 41 5.35 6.03 -2.67
C ALA A 41 4.71 7.39 -2.97
N ARG A 42 5.55 8.43 -3.14
CA ARG A 42 5.07 9.77 -3.50
C ARG A 42 4.66 9.74 -4.96
N ILE A 43 3.37 9.50 -5.20
CA ILE A 43 2.78 9.62 -6.54
C ILE A 43 2.92 11.08 -6.97
N LYS A 44 3.44 11.30 -8.19
CA LYS A 44 3.44 12.65 -8.78
C LYS A 44 2.00 13.15 -8.90
N LEU A 45 1.77 14.42 -8.54
CA LEU A 45 0.46 15.06 -8.69
C LEU A 45 0.06 15.08 -10.17
N GLY A 46 -1.20 14.76 -10.48
CA GLY A 46 -1.74 14.74 -11.84
C GLY A 46 -3.22 15.07 -11.93
N ARG A 47 -3.87 14.65 -13.02
CA ARG A 47 -5.30 14.93 -13.27
C ARG A 47 -6.20 14.38 -12.16
N CYS A 48 -5.81 13.30 -11.51
CA CYS A 48 -6.57 12.72 -10.40
C CYS A 48 -6.51 13.53 -9.09
N ASP A 49 -5.63 14.52 -9.00
CA ASP A 49 -5.38 15.32 -7.79
C ASP A 49 -6.05 16.70 -7.83
N GLN A 50 -6.66 17.09 -8.95
CA GLN A 50 -7.44 18.32 -9.04
C GLN A 50 -8.71 18.22 -8.18
N GLN A 51 -8.97 19.26 -7.39
CA GLN A 51 -10.15 19.36 -6.54
C GLN A 51 -11.41 19.73 -7.32
N VAL A 52 -12.53 19.12 -6.97
CA VAL A 52 -13.87 19.37 -7.52
C VAL A 52 -14.89 19.31 -6.37
N ILE A 53 -15.99 20.04 -6.50
CA ILE A 53 -17.12 19.93 -5.56
C ILE A 53 -18.02 18.80 -6.05
N TYR A 54 -18.17 17.76 -5.24
CA TYR A 54 -19.04 16.62 -5.53
C TYR A 54 -20.38 16.71 -4.80
N ASN A 55 -21.43 16.29 -5.50
CA ASN A 55 -22.77 16.12 -4.95
C ASN A 55 -23.40 14.80 -5.41
N LEU A 56 -22.71 13.68 -5.24
CA LEU A 56 -23.16 12.37 -5.73
C LEU A 56 -24.04 11.68 -4.67
N PRO A 57 -25.19 11.10 -5.06
CA PRO A 57 -25.99 10.25 -4.17
C PRO A 57 -25.31 8.89 -3.94
N ALA A 58 -25.84 8.12 -2.99
CA ALA A 58 -25.52 6.70 -2.90
C ALA A 58 -26.12 6.02 -4.12
N GLN A 59 -25.29 5.33 -4.91
CA GLN A 59 -25.67 4.75 -6.19
C GLN A 59 -24.71 3.61 -6.54
N ARG A 60 -24.77 3.11 -7.77
CA ARG A 60 -23.88 2.06 -8.24
C ARG A 60 -22.45 2.56 -8.45
N PHE A 61 -21.51 1.63 -8.37
CA PHE A 61 -20.09 1.92 -8.54
C PHE A 61 -19.76 2.45 -9.94
N ASP A 62 -20.34 1.89 -11.00
CA ASP A 62 -20.08 2.33 -12.38
C ASP A 62 -20.54 3.76 -12.63
N GLU A 63 -21.75 4.12 -12.21
CA GLU A 63 -22.29 5.48 -12.30
C GLU A 63 -21.41 6.47 -11.53
N THR A 64 -20.96 6.09 -10.33
CA THR A 64 -20.05 6.90 -9.52
C THR A 64 -18.66 7.03 -10.17
N ALA A 65 -18.13 5.95 -10.74
CA ALA A 65 -16.84 5.96 -11.43
C ALA A 65 -16.90 6.84 -12.68
N ILE A 66 -17.97 6.74 -13.47
CA ILE A 66 -18.22 7.62 -14.62
C ILE A 66 -18.29 9.07 -14.13
N ALA A 67 -19.11 9.39 -13.14
CA ALA A 67 -19.26 10.76 -12.64
C ALA A 67 -17.94 11.36 -12.11
N ILE A 68 -17.07 10.56 -11.48
CA ILE A 68 -15.76 11.02 -11.00
C ILE A 68 -14.77 11.22 -12.16
N ALA A 69 -14.77 10.33 -13.15
CA ALA A 69 -13.83 10.35 -14.27
C ALA A 69 -14.22 11.35 -15.38
N HIS A 70 -15.52 11.66 -15.51
CA HIS A 70 -16.10 12.35 -16.66
C HIS A 70 -15.48 13.74 -16.92
N ALA A 71 -14.97 13.94 -18.14
CA ALA A 71 -14.36 15.19 -18.62
C ALA A 71 -13.11 15.65 -17.84
N THR A 72 -12.36 14.71 -17.25
CA THR A 72 -11.25 15.07 -16.34
C THR A 72 -9.86 14.60 -16.76
N GLY A 73 -9.78 13.59 -17.61
CA GLY A 73 -8.52 12.91 -17.95
C GLY A 73 -7.95 12.01 -16.84
N CYS A 74 -8.64 11.87 -15.70
CA CYS A 74 -8.35 10.86 -14.69
C CYS A 74 -9.23 9.63 -14.93
N PHE A 75 -8.59 8.51 -15.28
CA PHE A 75 -9.30 7.28 -15.64
C PHE A 75 -9.50 6.38 -14.43
N ILE A 76 -10.70 5.80 -14.32
CA ILE A 76 -10.99 4.74 -13.35
C ILE A 76 -11.09 3.42 -14.12
N ARG A 77 -10.14 2.53 -13.90
CA ARG A 77 -10.05 1.23 -14.58
C ARG A 77 -10.53 0.11 -13.67
N TYR A 78 -11.42 -0.73 -14.17
CA TYR A 78 -11.82 -2.00 -13.57
C TYR A 78 -12.16 -2.99 -14.70
N THR A 79 -11.63 -4.21 -14.62
CA THR A 79 -11.84 -5.24 -15.66
C THR A 79 -12.93 -6.23 -15.31
N ASP A 80 -13.19 -6.42 -14.01
CA ASP A 80 -14.25 -7.30 -13.52
C ASP A 80 -15.60 -6.58 -13.60
N LYS A 81 -16.48 -7.09 -14.47
CA LYS A 81 -17.82 -6.54 -14.68
C LYS A 81 -18.75 -6.73 -13.48
N SER A 82 -18.44 -7.64 -12.55
CA SER A 82 -19.23 -7.84 -11.33
C SER A 82 -19.19 -6.61 -10.39
N LEU A 83 -18.23 -5.69 -10.59
CA LEU A 83 -18.08 -4.48 -9.78
C LEU A 83 -19.12 -3.42 -10.11
N VAL A 84 -19.66 -3.44 -11.34
CA VAL A 84 -20.53 -2.40 -11.90
C VAL A 84 -21.71 -2.09 -10.99
N ASN A 85 -22.43 -3.12 -10.53
CA ASN A 85 -23.65 -2.97 -9.72
C ASN A 85 -23.38 -2.85 -8.21
N VAL A 86 -22.13 -2.76 -7.75
CA VAL A 86 -21.83 -2.69 -6.32
C VAL A 86 -22.32 -1.36 -5.77
N PRO A 87 -23.18 -1.34 -4.74
CA PRO A 87 -23.61 -0.09 -4.11
C PRO A 87 -22.42 0.58 -3.40
N VAL A 88 -22.28 1.88 -3.61
CA VAL A 88 -21.22 2.70 -3.01
C VAL A 88 -21.79 3.86 -2.21
N GLN A 89 -20.95 4.41 -1.34
CA GLN A 89 -21.33 5.52 -0.48
C GLN A 89 -21.50 6.82 -1.26
N PRO A 90 -22.36 7.74 -0.77
CA PRO A 90 -22.50 9.06 -1.37
C PRO A 90 -21.18 9.83 -1.25
N VAL A 91 -20.90 10.70 -2.22
CA VAL A 91 -19.70 11.55 -2.25
C VAL A 91 -20.13 13.00 -2.22
N ARG A 92 -19.73 13.73 -1.17
CA ARG A 92 -20.13 15.12 -0.94
C ARG A 92 -18.94 15.99 -0.58
N GLY A 93 -18.99 17.25 -1.02
CA GLY A 93 -18.03 18.28 -0.66
C GLY A 93 -16.87 18.43 -1.65
N ARG A 94 -15.90 19.29 -1.29
CA ARG A 94 -14.72 19.57 -2.10
C ARG A 94 -13.66 18.50 -1.87
N LEU A 95 -13.42 17.66 -2.88
CA LEU A 95 -12.50 16.52 -2.82
C LEU A 95 -11.68 16.44 -4.11
N THR A 96 -10.49 15.84 -4.03
CA THR A 96 -9.81 15.35 -5.24
C THR A 96 -10.51 14.09 -5.76
N ARG A 97 -10.24 13.69 -7.01
CA ARG A 97 -10.83 12.47 -7.58
C ARG A 97 -10.40 11.22 -6.84
N ARG A 98 -9.14 11.16 -6.38
CA ARG A 98 -8.66 10.09 -5.49
C ARG A 98 -9.42 10.03 -4.18
N GLN A 99 -9.68 11.19 -3.59
CA GLN A 99 -10.43 11.27 -2.34
C GLN A 99 -11.89 10.87 -2.56
N ALA A 100 -12.53 11.40 -3.59
CA ALA A 100 -13.89 11.06 -3.98
C ALA A 100 -14.08 9.54 -4.17
N LEU A 101 -13.17 8.90 -4.92
CA LEU A 101 -13.24 7.46 -5.14
C LEU A 101 -13.02 6.69 -3.84
N ARG A 102 -12.02 7.05 -3.02
CA ARG A 102 -11.83 6.42 -1.70
C ARG A 102 -13.05 6.56 -0.81
N VAL A 103 -13.72 7.72 -0.84
CA VAL A 103 -14.94 7.96 -0.07
C VAL A 103 -16.06 7.03 -0.53
N ALA A 104 -16.30 6.93 -1.85
CA ALA A 104 -17.33 6.06 -2.42
C ALA A 104 -17.12 4.59 -2.03
N LEU A 105 -15.87 4.11 -2.06
CA LEU A 105 -15.54 2.71 -1.80
C LEU A 105 -15.62 2.31 -0.31
N ARG A 106 -15.84 3.25 0.62
CA ARG A 106 -15.92 2.94 2.06
C ARG A 106 -17.04 1.94 2.36
N GLY A 107 -16.75 0.98 3.23
CA GLY A 107 -17.70 -0.08 3.60
C GLY A 107 -17.86 -1.20 2.57
N THR A 108 -17.34 -1.04 1.35
CA THR A 108 -17.37 -2.09 0.31
C THR A 108 -16.16 -3.02 0.40
N ALA A 109 -16.18 -4.10 -0.39
CA ALA A 109 -15.02 -4.95 -0.64
C ALA A 109 -14.13 -4.44 -1.80
N LEU A 110 -14.35 -3.23 -2.29
CA LEU A 110 -13.59 -2.65 -3.41
C LEU A 110 -12.46 -1.77 -2.90
N ARG A 111 -11.29 -1.84 -3.52
CA ARG A 111 -10.14 -0.98 -3.19
C ARG A 111 -9.45 -0.52 -4.46
N ILE A 112 -8.83 0.66 -4.35
CA ILE A 112 -7.87 1.12 -5.35
C ILE A 112 -6.59 0.32 -5.14
N VAL A 113 -6.19 -0.45 -6.15
CA VAL A 113 -5.01 -1.35 -6.11
C VAL A 113 -3.80 -0.78 -6.85
N ARG A 114 -4.03 0.21 -7.72
CA ARG A 114 -2.97 0.92 -8.43
C ARG A 114 -3.37 2.36 -8.65
N GLU A 115 -2.41 3.26 -8.45
CA GLU A 115 -2.58 4.69 -8.64
C GLU A 115 -1.41 5.26 -9.44
N THR A 116 -1.73 6.07 -10.44
CA THR A 116 -0.79 6.92 -11.18
C THR A 116 -1.34 8.36 -11.18
N PRO A 117 -0.62 9.35 -11.72
CA PRO A 117 -1.11 10.74 -11.79
C PRO A 117 -2.50 10.87 -12.46
N ASP A 118 -2.80 10.00 -13.43
CA ASP A 118 -3.99 10.10 -14.30
C ASP A 118 -4.83 8.80 -14.35
N LEU A 119 -4.53 7.79 -13.54
CA LEU A 119 -5.28 6.53 -13.50
C LEU A 119 -5.39 5.96 -12.09
N MET A 120 -6.58 5.43 -11.77
CA MET A 120 -6.88 4.64 -10.59
C MET A 120 -7.45 3.29 -11.02
N GLU A 121 -6.83 2.19 -10.60
CA GLU A 121 -7.35 0.84 -10.86
C GLU A 121 -8.08 0.32 -9.62
N VAL A 122 -9.31 -0.13 -9.79
CA VAL A 122 -10.15 -0.68 -8.72
C VAL A 122 -10.32 -2.18 -8.89
N LYS A 123 -10.15 -2.93 -7.79
CA LYS A 123 -10.45 -4.36 -7.71
C LYS A 123 -11.24 -4.68 -6.46
N ARG A 124 -11.95 -5.81 -6.51
CA ARG A 124 -12.46 -6.45 -5.30
C ARG A 124 -11.30 -7.08 -4.55
N VAL A 125 -11.21 -6.81 -3.25
CA VAL A 125 -10.29 -7.47 -2.32
C VAL A 125 -11.10 -8.27 -1.32
N ALA A 126 -10.54 -9.39 -0.82
CA ALA A 126 -11.16 -10.10 0.28
C ALA A 126 -11.32 -9.14 1.47
N LYS A 127 -12.51 -9.13 2.09
CA LYS A 127 -12.73 -8.36 3.30
C LYS A 127 -11.82 -8.95 4.39
N PRO A 128 -10.94 -8.16 5.04
CA PRO A 128 -10.21 -8.67 6.20
C PRO A 128 -11.24 -9.12 7.24
N ARG A 129 -11.06 -10.36 7.74
CA ARG A 129 -11.92 -10.95 8.77
C ARG A 129 -11.82 -10.18 10.07
#